data_AF-A0A2V7VYB1-F1
#
_entry.id   AF-A0A2V7VYB1-F1
#
_cell.length_a   1.000
_cell.length_b   1.000
_cell.length_c   1.000
_cell.angle_alpha   90.00
_cell.angle_beta   90.00
_cell.angle_gamma   90.00
#
_symmetry.space_group_name_H-M   'P 1'
#
loop_
_entity.id
_entity.type
_entity.pdbx_description
1 polymer ?
#
loop_
_entity_poly.entity_id
_entity_poly.type
_entity_poly.pdbx_seq_one_letter_code
_entity_poly.pdbx_strand_id
1 'polypeptide(L)'
;MAAGRSTSPTSMCASTTAAPTHRARTISSAPGRRQATNFRSIFTSGKTRSWKCRERRCVSASRMLRRVLPILLLTFALHAQSRFVADAAGAPVKWEGWGTRAIERSKNEGRPIFLMIGYASSFECFQMQRTAFLDGEVAENLNAYFVPTLLDRLEYPEIAETYETIARSTKGMDGWPLLMILTPSLEPFAISGPLVTGNLSKMLVINANRWTHERDAVTAEAHANVMKTRANPAPPPERPKYTTDFLKKLALSALHDQLGGGFHRAARDEAWRQPYFEKMLDDQALLAIAYLEEWQKTKDPEMERLARETLDAAQRDLHLSPRAFDASQDAHSLVPAQGPEFWNGAFYVWNKFEITHLLGNDGALKVFRAYGMQNEKHNVLYVEDPVSLKDPAIAPLLAKLLDVRQKRPQPFRETNLISGVNGLMISAMARGGAVLNEKKYVDAALFAATVVTKSLWNAQKKTLLHSAGVDATVDDYAMLVQGLLDLFEASYDPKWLDLAIAIQQRQDKGVASSMPMMLQGMTVRHDEAITTRNHFRLALLAGQPVDGKIVAVTGNALRQSTFDALHAIHAYPDPKRFVVFVPSKGINRDRILRALPFTANLTVDPQNNPITYECVGGDCHRR
;
A
#
# COMPACT_ATOMS: atom_id res chain seq x y z
N MET A 1 21.50 10.48 55.43
CA MET A 1 22.85 10.07 55.86
C MET A 1 23.83 10.52 54.78
N ALA A 2 24.84 11.29 55.18
CA ALA A 2 25.98 11.76 54.38
C ALA A 2 26.84 10.57 53.87
N ALA A 3 27.80 10.62 52.95
CA ALA A 3 28.68 11.65 52.38
C ALA A 3 29.19 11.12 51.01
N GLY A 4 29.68 11.91 50.06
CA GLY A 4 31.08 12.34 50.05
C GLY A 4 31.53 13.03 48.76
N ARG A 5 32.32 14.09 48.96
CA ARG A 5 33.20 14.90 48.08
C ARG A 5 34.22 14.03 47.32
N SER A 6 35.05 14.41 46.35
CA SER A 6 35.44 15.54 45.46
C SER A 6 36.60 14.94 44.61
N THR A 7 36.98 15.32 43.39
CA THR A 7 37.84 16.44 42.93
C THR A 7 38.61 15.92 41.69
N SER A 8 38.77 16.75 40.65
CA SER A 8 39.71 16.68 39.52
C SER A 8 41.06 17.36 39.85
N PRO A 9 42.08 17.58 38.95
CA PRO A 9 42.71 16.82 37.85
C PRO A 9 44.30 16.82 37.88
N THR A 10 44.94 16.40 36.78
CA THR A 10 46.34 16.67 36.26
C THR A 10 47.58 15.84 36.67
N SER A 11 48.25 15.24 35.65
CA SER A 11 49.71 15.26 35.34
C SER A 11 49.96 14.67 33.92
N MET A 12 50.52 15.37 32.93
CA MET A 12 51.93 15.67 32.58
C MET A 12 52.81 14.47 32.14
N CYS A 13 53.29 14.49 30.88
CA CYS A 13 54.71 14.32 30.53
C CYS A 13 55.01 14.52 29.01
N ALA A 14 56.15 15.19 28.74
CA ALA A 14 56.77 15.54 27.46
C ALA A 14 57.42 14.31 26.75
N SER A 15 58.03 14.31 25.55
CA SER A 15 58.91 15.27 24.86
C SER A 15 59.41 14.70 23.49
N THR A 16 59.65 15.56 22.47
CA THR A 16 60.78 15.60 21.47
C THR A 16 61.10 14.37 20.57
N THR A 17 61.61 14.38 19.31
CA THR A 17 62.08 15.35 18.28
C THR A 17 62.45 14.56 16.98
N ALA A 18 62.42 15.26 15.84
CA ALA A 18 63.33 15.17 14.66
C ALA A 18 63.21 14.07 13.57
N ALA A 19 63.20 14.55 12.31
CA ALA A 19 63.58 13.90 11.02
C ALA A 19 65.14 13.93 10.84
N PRO A 20 65.84 13.63 9.70
CA PRO A 20 65.42 13.45 8.28
C PRO A 20 66.26 12.51 7.33
N THR A 21 65.87 12.44 6.04
CA THR A 21 66.65 12.40 4.74
C THR A 21 67.56 11.23 4.20
N HIS A 22 67.27 10.86 2.92
CA HIS A 22 68.09 10.69 1.68
C HIS A 22 68.96 9.45 1.25
N ARG A 23 68.74 9.03 -0.03
CA ARG A 23 69.65 8.50 -1.13
C ARG A 23 70.34 7.12 -0.94
N ALA A 24 70.71 6.28 -1.94
CA ALA A 24 70.61 6.18 -3.41
C ALA A 24 71.15 4.81 -3.97
N ARG A 25 70.77 4.48 -5.23
CA ARG A 25 71.58 3.91 -6.38
C ARG A 25 71.87 2.38 -6.64
N THR A 26 71.49 1.94 -7.88
CA THR A 26 72.17 1.10 -8.94
C THR A 26 72.54 -0.40 -8.70
N ILE A 27 72.67 -1.38 -9.64
CA ILE A 27 72.71 -1.59 -11.13
C ILE A 27 72.69 -3.14 -11.48
N SER A 28 72.43 -3.51 -12.77
CA SER A 28 72.91 -4.73 -13.55
C SER A 28 72.20 -6.11 -13.39
N SER A 29 72.04 -7.03 -14.36
CA SER A 29 72.22 -7.16 -15.84
C SER A 29 71.56 -8.50 -16.33
N ALA A 30 71.39 -8.71 -17.65
CA ALA A 30 70.77 -9.87 -18.37
C ALA A 30 71.81 -10.99 -18.74
N PRO A 31 71.66 -12.03 -19.64
CA PRO A 31 70.72 -12.29 -20.78
C PRO A 31 70.40 -13.78 -21.21
N GLY A 32 69.71 -14.00 -22.37
CA GLY A 32 69.86 -15.16 -23.33
C GLY A 32 68.60 -16.02 -23.71
N ARG A 33 67.93 -15.88 -24.90
CA ARG A 33 67.97 -16.65 -26.22
C ARG A 33 67.56 -18.16 -26.19
N ARG A 34 66.86 -18.85 -27.12
CA ARG A 34 66.35 -18.70 -28.53
C ARG A 34 65.39 -19.89 -28.93
N GLN A 35 64.49 -19.68 -29.92
CA GLN A 35 63.92 -20.56 -31.02
C GLN A 35 63.36 -21.99 -30.73
N ALA A 36 62.45 -22.65 -31.50
CA ALA A 36 61.39 -22.37 -32.50
C ALA A 36 60.69 -23.72 -32.91
N THR A 37 59.48 -23.65 -33.48
CA THR A 37 58.80 -24.58 -34.46
C THR A 37 58.12 -25.93 -34.08
N ASN A 38 56.78 -25.96 -34.27
CA ASN A 38 55.92 -26.82 -35.12
C ASN A 38 55.39 -28.26 -34.78
N PHE A 39 54.06 -28.38 -35.00
CA PHE A 39 53.21 -29.50 -35.48
C PHE A 39 52.38 -30.45 -34.55
N ARG A 40 51.17 -30.73 -35.08
CA ARG A 40 49.88 -31.34 -34.64
C ARG A 40 49.78 -32.67 -33.84
N SER A 41 48.56 -32.82 -33.27
CA SER A 41 47.73 -34.03 -32.99
C SER A 41 47.81 -34.61 -31.55
N ILE A 42 46.74 -34.51 -30.73
CA ILE A 42 45.48 -35.29 -30.58
C ILE A 42 45.58 -36.35 -29.45
N PHE A 43 44.60 -36.24 -28.55
CA PHE A 43 44.07 -37.11 -27.49
C PHE A 43 44.74 -37.30 -26.10
N THR A 44 43.89 -36.95 -25.12
CA THR A 44 43.71 -37.50 -23.77
C THR A 44 44.89 -37.52 -22.80
N SER A 45 44.84 -36.63 -21.81
CA SER A 45 44.60 -37.02 -20.40
C SER A 45 45.00 -35.88 -19.47
N GLY A 46 44.25 -35.76 -18.37
CA GLY A 46 44.86 -35.53 -17.07
C GLY A 46 45.34 -34.10 -16.72
N LYS A 47 44.78 -33.65 -15.60
CA LYS A 47 45.52 -32.97 -14.53
C LYS A 47 45.97 -31.54 -14.83
N THR A 48 45.16 -30.63 -14.28
CA THR A 48 45.62 -29.51 -13.44
C THR A 48 47.11 -29.15 -13.58
N ARG A 49 47.42 -28.22 -14.47
CA ARG A 49 48.63 -27.41 -14.41
C ARG A 49 48.30 -25.94 -14.46
N SER A 50 48.94 -25.24 -13.54
CA SER A 50 48.89 -23.81 -13.30
C SER A 50 49.17 -23.01 -14.56
N TRP A 51 48.28 -22.06 -14.85
CA TRP A 51 48.54 -21.01 -15.81
C TRP A 51 49.54 -20.02 -15.20
N LYS A 52 50.82 -20.13 -15.56
CA LYS A 52 51.76 -19.01 -15.50
C LYS A 52 51.40 -18.03 -16.63
N CYS A 53 50.65 -17.00 -16.27
CA CYS A 53 50.35 -15.82 -17.07
C CYS A 53 51.66 -15.05 -17.31
N ARG A 54 52.09 -14.87 -18.57
CA ARG A 54 53.11 -13.86 -18.93
C ARG A 54 52.49 -12.88 -19.92
N GLU A 55 52.56 -11.63 -19.49
CA GLU A 55 52.34 -10.36 -20.21
C GLU A 55 50.90 -9.89 -20.46
N ARG A 56 50.55 -8.96 -19.55
CA ARG A 56 49.60 -7.84 -19.64
C ARG A 56 48.10 -8.19 -19.52
N ARG A 57 47.65 -7.97 -18.26
CA ARG A 57 46.27 -7.92 -17.73
C ARG A 57 45.60 -9.27 -17.44
N CYS A 58 46.23 -10.06 -16.57
CA CYS A 58 45.48 -11.00 -15.72
C CYS A 58 44.69 -10.18 -14.67
N VAL A 59 43.41 -9.89 -14.94
CA VAL A 59 42.45 -9.44 -13.91
C VAL A 59 42.17 -10.66 -13.05
N SER A 60 42.51 -10.63 -11.76
CA SER A 60 42.22 -11.77 -10.88
C SER A 60 40.72 -12.07 -10.93
N ALA A 61 40.33 -13.36 -10.95
CA ALA A 61 38.93 -13.76 -10.86
C ALA A 61 38.22 -13.11 -9.66
N SER A 62 38.96 -12.78 -8.60
CA SER A 62 38.48 -12.00 -7.45
C SER A 62 38.20 -10.52 -7.73
N ARG A 63 38.92 -9.85 -8.66
CA ARG A 63 38.59 -8.50 -9.12
C ARG A 63 37.48 -8.48 -10.16
N MET A 64 37.36 -9.53 -10.96
CA MET A 64 36.25 -9.70 -11.90
C MET A 64 34.95 -10.00 -11.14
N LEU A 65 34.96 -10.90 -10.14
CA LEU A 65 33.82 -11.06 -9.22
C LEU A 65 33.51 -9.75 -8.46
N ARG A 66 34.49 -9.00 -7.95
CA ARG A 66 34.21 -7.71 -7.28
C ARG A 66 33.69 -6.60 -8.20
N ARG A 67 33.85 -6.73 -9.52
CA ARG A 67 33.30 -5.78 -10.51
C ARG A 67 31.99 -6.28 -11.12
N VAL A 68 31.81 -7.59 -11.25
CA VAL A 68 30.63 -8.21 -11.84
C VAL A 68 29.54 -8.45 -10.80
N LEU A 69 29.88 -8.68 -9.52
CA LEU A 69 28.90 -8.82 -8.44
C LEU A 69 28.11 -7.53 -8.18
N PRO A 70 28.69 -6.32 -8.12
CA PRO A 70 27.89 -5.09 -8.07
C PRO A 70 27.13 -4.85 -9.37
N ILE A 71 27.60 -5.31 -10.54
CA ILE A 71 26.85 -5.23 -11.80
C ILE A 71 25.68 -6.23 -11.84
N LEU A 72 25.83 -7.43 -11.27
CA LEU A 72 24.80 -8.46 -11.12
C LEU A 72 23.75 -8.05 -10.07
N LEU A 73 24.19 -7.47 -8.95
CA LEU A 73 23.34 -6.84 -7.94
C LEU A 73 22.64 -5.60 -8.51
N LEU A 74 23.32 -4.80 -9.34
CA LEU A 74 22.68 -3.71 -10.09
C LEU A 74 21.67 -4.25 -11.09
N THR A 75 21.93 -5.35 -11.83
CA THR A 75 20.92 -5.91 -12.73
C THR A 75 19.72 -6.48 -11.98
N PHE A 76 19.89 -6.99 -10.76
CA PHE A 76 18.77 -7.39 -9.91
C PHE A 76 17.97 -6.16 -9.43
N ALA A 77 18.64 -5.10 -8.98
CA ALA A 77 18.00 -3.84 -8.57
C ALA A 77 17.41 -3.01 -9.73
N LEU A 78 17.91 -3.18 -10.97
CA LEU A 78 17.39 -2.55 -12.19
C LEU A 78 16.24 -3.33 -12.82
N HIS A 79 16.05 -4.61 -12.49
CA HIS A 79 14.93 -5.44 -12.96
C HIS A 79 13.88 -5.73 -11.88
N ALA A 80 14.17 -5.46 -10.61
CA ALA A 80 13.16 -5.45 -9.57
C ALA A 80 12.24 -4.25 -9.80
N GLN A 81 11.01 -4.53 -10.24
CA GLN A 81 9.96 -3.52 -10.37
C GLN A 81 9.57 -2.96 -8.99
N SER A 82 9.55 -3.84 -7.98
CA SER A 82 9.29 -3.51 -6.57
C SER A 82 10.55 -3.11 -5.81
N ARG A 83 10.46 -1.99 -5.09
CA ARG A 83 11.47 -1.59 -4.11
C ARG A 83 11.52 -2.52 -2.90
N PHE A 84 10.40 -3.10 -2.46
CA PHE A 84 10.38 -4.09 -1.38
C PHE A 84 11.29 -5.29 -1.69
N VAL A 85 11.31 -5.71 -2.97
CA VAL A 85 12.23 -6.75 -3.46
C VAL A 85 13.65 -6.21 -3.59
N ALA A 86 13.82 -4.98 -4.09
CA ALA A 86 15.13 -4.35 -4.26
C ALA A 86 15.87 -4.09 -2.93
N ASP A 87 15.16 -3.69 -1.87
CA ASP A 87 15.74 -3.39 -0.55
C ASP A 87 16.27 -4.65 0.15
N ALA A 88 15.74 -5.83 -0.23
CA ALA A 88 16.27 -7.12 0.20
C ALA A 88 17.51 -7.57 -0.59
N ALA A 89 17.87 -6.87 -1.68
CA ALA A 89 19.02 -7.22 -2.50
C ALA A 89 20.32 -7.03 -1.70
N GLY A 90 21.12 -8.10 -1.60
CA GLY A 90 22.38 -8.09 -0.86
C GLY A 90 22.27 -8.58 0.59
N ALA A 91 21.08 -8.93 1.07
CA ALA A 91 20.93 -9.69 2.31
C ALA A 91 21.56 -11.10 2.19
N PRO A 92 21.94 -11.76 3.31
CA PRO A 92 22.47 -13.13 3.29
C PRO A 92 21.49 -14.17 2.71
N VAL A 93 20.18 -13.91 2.85
CA VAL A 93 19.12 -14.72 2.23
C VAL A 93 19.10 -14.46 0.72
N LYS A 94 19.05 -15.54 -0.07
CA LYS A 94 18.97 -15.50 -1.54
C LYS A 94 17.52 -15.29 -1.98
N TRP A 95 17.00 -14.11 -1.72
CA TRP A 95 15.64 -13.72 -2.08
C TRP A 95 15.40 -13.75 -3.59
N GLU A 96 14.23 -14.25 -3.97
CA GLU A 96 13.67 -14.08 -5.31
C GLU A 96 12.35 -13.30 -5.20
N GLY A 97 12.03 -12.48 -6.20
CA GLY A 97 10.70 -11.89 -6.32
C GLY A 97 9.67 -12.95 -6.71
N TRP A 98 8.43 -12.78 -6.27
CA TRP A 98 7.31 -13.63 -6.70
C TRP A 98 7.20 -13.66 -8.22
N GLY A 99 6.94 -14.86 -8.77
CA GLY A 99 6.74 -15.07 -10.20
C GLY A 99 7.15 -16.46 -10.66
N THR A 100 7.06 -16.67 -11.99
CA THR A 100 7.29 -17.96 -12.63
C THR A 100 8.61 -18.61 -12.23
N ARG A 101 9.68 -17.82 -12.11
CA ARG A 101 11.01 -18.31 -11.73
C ARG A 101 11.02 -19.01 -10.37
N ALA A 102 10.47 -18.38 -9.34
CA ALA A 102 10.44 -18.95 -7.99
C ALA A 102 9.56 -20.23 -7.95
N ILE A 103 8.43 -20.20 -8.66
CA ILE A 103 7.48 -21.31 -8.77
C ILE A 103 8.11 -22.52 -9.49
N GLU A 104 8.74 -22.30 -10.65
CA GLU A 104 9.42 -23.36 -11.40
C GLU A 104 10.59 -23.94 -10.63
N ARG A 105 11.37 -23.09 -9.95
CA ARG A 105 12.47 -23.52 -9.11
C ARG A 105 12.00 -24.42 -7.97
N SER A 106 10.92 -24.04 -7.28
CA SER A 106 10.31 -24.87 -6.23
C SER A 106 9.89 -26.25 -6.75
N LYS A 107 9.26 -26.30 -7.93
CA LYS A 107 8.86 -27.55 -8.58
C LYS A 107 10.05 -28.41 -8.99
N ASN A 108 11.05 -27.82 -9.62
CA ASN A 108 12.23 -28.53 -10.13
C ASN A 108 13.12 -29.05 -9.01
N GLU A 109 13.30 -28.27 -7.94
CA GLU A 109 14.11 -28.67 -6.79
C GLU A 109 13.33 -29.54 -5.78
N GLY A 110 12.00 -29.65 -5.90
CA GLY A 110 11.16 -30.36 -4.94
C GLY A 110 11.18 -29.73 -3.54
N ARG A 111 11.43 -28.42 -3.46
CA ARG A 111 11.60 -27.66 -2.22
C ARG A 111 10.42 -26.71 -2.01
N PRO A 112 9.96 -26.53 -0.76
CA PRO A 112 8.88 -25.60 -0.44
C PRO A 112 9.31 -24.15 -0.65
N ILE A 113 8.36 -23.28 -0.95
CA ILE A 113 8.57 -21.83 -1.01
C ILE A 113 8.43 -21.27 0.40
N PHE A 114 9.40 -20.48 0.86
CA PHE A 114 9.19 -19.59 2.00
C PHE A 114 8.76 -18.23 1.44
N LEU A 115 7.49 -17.86 1.63
CA LEU A 115 6.89 -16.65 1.10
C LEU A 115 6.76 -15.60 2.21
N MET A 116 7.29 -14.40 1.98
CA MET A 116 7.00 -13.22 2.80
C MET A 116 6.19 -12.23 1.96
N ILE A 117 4.96 -11.93 2.43
CA ILE A 117 4.06 -10.96 1.83
C ILE A 117 4.17 -9.65 2.63
N GLY A 118 4.50 -8.56 1.96
CA GLY A 118 4.76 -7.26 2.58
C GLY A 118 4.81 -6.13 1.57
N TYR A 119 5.32 -4.96 1.99
CA TYR A 119 5.55 -3.80 1.14
C TYR A 119 6.63 -2.90 1.77
N ALA A 120 7.25 -2.04 0.96
CA ALA A 120 8.48 -1.32 1.37
C ALA A 120 8.26 -0.38 2.56
N SER A 121 7.09 0.28 2.64
CA SER A 121 6.78 1.24 3.71
C SER A 121 6.38 0.59 5.05
N SER A 122 6.24 -0.74 5.12
CA SER A 122 5.79 -1.42 6.35
C SER A 122 6.87 -1.49 7.42
N PHE A 123 6.52 -1.07 8.64
CA PHE A 123 7.38 -1.11 9.81
C PHE A 123 7.91 -2.51 10.13
N GLU A 124 7.02 -3.48 10.30
CA GLU A 124 7.38 -4.86 10.65
C GLU A 124 8.17 -5.53 9.52
N CYS A 125 7.85 -5.24 8.25
CA CYS A 125 8.61 -5.75 7.12
C CYS A 125 10.06 -5.25 7.16
N PHE A 126 10.24 -3.94 7.33
CA PHE A 126 11.55 -3.31 7.43
C PHE A 126 12.36 -3.86 8.61
N GLN A 127 11.74 -3.98 9.79
CA GLN A 127 12.42 -4.53 10.96
C GLN A 127 12.92 -5.95 10.72
N MET A 128 12.08 -6.83 10.17
CA MET A 128 12.48 -8.21 9.91
C MET A 128 13.64 -8.29 8.91
N GLN A 129 13.61 -7.50 7.83
CA GLN A 129 14.69 -7.44 6.83
C GLN A 129 16.03 -7.02 7.42
N ARG A 130 16.05 -6.19 8.48
CA ARG A 130 17.27 -5.71 9.14
C ARG A 130 17.63 -6.43 10.44
N THR A 131 16.84 -7.41 10.84
CA THR A 131 17.08 -8.20 12.04
C THR A 131 17.12 -9.69 11.70
N ALA A 132 15.96 -10.34 11.70
CA ALA A 132 15.83 -11.79 11.54
C ALA A 132 16.44 -12.31 10.22
N PHE A 133 16.32 -11.58 9.12
CA PHE A 133 16.85 -12.01 7.81
C PHE A 133 18.32 -11.64 7.57
N LEU A 134 18.96 -10.90 8.48
CA LEU A 134 20.42 -10.70 8.47
C LEU A 134 21.17 -11.74 9.31
N ASP A 135 20.45 -12.51 10.12
CA ASP A 135 21.02 -13.58 10.93
C ASP A 135 21.55 -14.72 10.04
N GLY A 136 22.77 -15.17 10.34
CA GLY A 136 23.46 -16.17 9.53
C GLY A 136 22.77 -17.53 9.55
N GLU A 137 22.26 -17.97 10.71
CA GLU A 137 21.60 -19.27 10.87
C GLU A 137 20.25 -19.28 10.14
N VAL A 138 19.46 -18.21 10.31
CA VAL A 138 18.21 -18.03 9.57
C VAL A 138 18.45 -18.05 8.06
N ALA A 139 19.47 -17.33 7.59
CA ALA A 139 19.80 -17.26 6.19
C ALA A 139 20.28 -18.60 5.62
N GLU A 140 21.10 -19.34 6.35
CA GLU A 140 21.54 -20.68 5.96
C GLU A 140 20.35 -21.64 5.85
N ASN A 141 19.47 -21.67 6.86
CA ASN A 141 18.29 -22.52 6.86
C ASN A 141 17.34 -22.17 5.69
N LEU A 142 17.06 -20.89 5.46
CA LEU A 142 16.25 -20.44 4.32
C LEU A 142 16.86 -20.90 2.99
N ASN A 143 18.14 -20.61 2.80
CA ASN A 143 18.85 -20.91 1.55
C ASN A 143 19.03 -22.40 1.29
N ALA A 144 19.09 -23.23 2.33
CA ALA A 144 19.29 -24.67 2.24
C ALA A 144 17.99 -25.45 2.01
N TYR A 145 16.91 -25.08 2.68
CA TYR A 145 15.68 -25.88 2.71
C TYR A 145 14.53 -25.32 1.88
N PHE A 146 14.49 -24.00 1.65
CA PHE A 146 13.35 -23.32 1.02
C PHE A 146 13.72 -22.57 -0.25
N VAL A 147 12.75 -22.20 -1.08
CA VAL A 147 12.91 -21.16 -2.10
C VAL A 147 12.46 -19.83 -1.48
N PRO A 148 13.38 -18.96 -0.99
CA PRO A 148 13.00 -17.74 -0.30
C PRO A 148 12.42 -16.73 -1.30
N THR A 149 11.17 -16.33 -1.11
CA THR A 149 10.39 -15.54 -2.06
C THR A 149 9.74 -14.34 -1.37
N LEU A 150 9.84 -13.16 -1.98
CA LEU A 150 9.17 -11.93 -1.57
C LEU A 150 8.00 -11.63 -2.49
N LEU A 151 6.85 -11.28 -1.91
CA LEU A 151 5.69 -10.78 -2.64
C LEU A 151 5.35 -9.38 -2.14
N ASP A 152 5.52 -8.40 -3.02
CA ASP A 152 5.05 -7.04 -2.76
C ASP A 152 3.55 -6.96 -2.97
N ARG A 153 2.78 -6.75 -1.90
CA ARG A 153 1.33 -6.64 -1.99
C ARG A 153 0.87 -5.40 -2.73
N LEU A 154 1.71 -4.37 -2.83
CA LEU A 154 1.43 -3.18 -3.63
C LEU A 154 1.68 -3.41 -5.12
N GLU A 155 2.28 -4.53 -5.51
CA GLU A 155 2.38 -4.93 -6.93
C GLU A 155 1.44 -6.08 -7.27
N TYR A 156 1.27 -7.04 -6.35
CA TYR A 156 0.44 -8.23 -6.57
C TYR A 156 -0.69 -8.34 -5.53
N PRO A 157 -1.61 -7.35 -5.47
CA PRO A 157 -2.64 -7.30 -4.42
C PRO A 157 -3.57 -8.51 -4.45
N GLU A 158 -4.00 -8.99 -5.63
CA GLU A 158 -4.90 -10.15 -5.73
C GLU A 158 -4.27 -11.43 -5.15
N ILE A 159 -2.97 -11.63 -5.39
CA ILE A 159 -2.24 -12.79 -4.89
C ILE A 159 -2.04 -12.65 -3.39
N ALA A 160 -1.68 -11.46 -2.91
CA ALA A 160 -1.58 -11.16 -1.47
C ALA A 160 -2.91 -11.43 -0.76
N GLU A 161 -4.02 -10.88 -1.26
CA GLU A 161 -5.36 -11.06 -0.69
C GLU A 161 -5.81 -12.52 -0.63
N THR A 162 -5.43 -13.29 -1.65
CA THR A 162 -5.71 -14.73 -1.69
C THR A 162 -5.07 -15.45 -0.51
N TYR A 163 -3.79 -15.21 -0.28
CA TYR A 163 -3.06 -15.79 0.84
C TYR A 163 -3.50 -15.22 2.20
N GLU A 164 -3.76 -13.92 2.29
CA GLU A 164 -4.32 -13.26 3.47
C GLU A 164 -5.69 -13.87 3.85
N THR A 165 -6.53 -14.18 2.87
CA THR A 165 -7.82 -14.86 3.10
C THR A 165 -7.63 -16.28 3.63
N ILE A 166 -6.63 -17.02 3.14
CA ILE A 166 -6.28 -18.33 3.71
C ILE A 166 -5.80 -18.17 5.16
N ALA A 167 -4.94 -17.19 5.45
CA ALA A 167 -4.46 -16.92 6.81
C ALA A 167 -5.60 -16.58 7.78
N ARG A 168 -6.54 -15.73 7.37
CA ARG A 168 -7.75 -15.39 8.15
C ARG A 168 -8.62 -16.63 8.37
N SER A 169 -8.89 -17.40 7.32
CA SER A 169 -9.80 -18.57 7.37
C SER A 169 -9.24 -19.74 8.18
N THR A 170 -7.92 -19.91 8.19
CA THR A 170 -7.27 -21.07 8.82
C THR A 170 -6.71 -20.75 10.21
N LYS A 171 -6.26 -19.52 10.44
CA LYS A 171 -5.55 -19.11 11.67
C LYS A 171 -6.18 -17.90 12.36
N GLY A 172 -7.19 -17.25 11.78
CA GLY A 172 -7.75 -16.00 12.31
C GLY A 172 -6.75 -14.85 12.33
N MET A 173 -5.69 -14.93 11.50
CA MET A 173 -4.63 -13.93 11.47
C MET A 173 -4.83 -12.93 10.34
N ASP A 174 -4.49 -11.68 10.60
CA ASP A 174 -4.50 -10.57 9.65
C ASP A 174 -3.27 -9.66 9.91
N GLY A 175 -2.92 -8.81 8.96
CA GLY A 175 -1.78 -7.89 9.03
C GLY A 175 -0.50 -8.36 8.35
N TRP A 176 0.53 -7.52 8.40
CA TRP A 176 1.76 -7.66 7.61
C TRP A 176 3.03 -7.46 8.45
N PRO A 177 4.15 -8.13 8.11
CA PRO A 177 4.30 -9.12 7.06
C PRO A 177 3.60 -10.43 7.40
N LEU A 178 3.11 -11.08 6.35
CA LEU A 178 2.54 -12.43 6.44
C LEU A 178 3.60 -13.42 5.94
N LEU A 179 3.99 -14.36 6.81
CA LEU A 179 4.98 -15.40 6.53
C LEU A 179 4.27 -16.72 6.23
N MET A 180 4.62 -17.35 5.12
CA MET A 180 4.05 -18.63 4.72
C MET A 180 5.11 -19.61 4.23
N ILE A 181 4.84 -20.89 4.42
CA ILE A 181 5.59 -21.96 3.76
C ILE A 181 4.60 -22.71 2.86
N LEU A 182 4.88 -22.69 1.56
CA LEU A 182 4.05 -23.26 0.52
C LEU A 182 4.67 -24.54 -0.03
N THR A 183 3.82 -25.51 -0.38
CA THR A 183 4.21 -26.65 -1.21
C THR A 183 4.61 -26.18 -2.62
N PRO A 184 5.29 -27.01 -3.44
CA PRO A 184 5.54 -26.69 -4.86
C PRO A 184 4.27 -26.50 -5.71
N SER A 185 3.13 -26.94 -5.18
CA SER A 185 1.80 -26.69 -5.75
C SER A 185 1.22 -25.34 -5.35
N LEU A 186 1.89 -24.57 -4.48
CA LEU A 186 1.52 -23.25 -3.95
C LEU A 186 0.51 -23.25 -2.78
N GLU A 187 0.30 -24.40 -2.14
CA GLU A 187 -0.61 -24.54 -1.00
C GLU A 187 0.12 -24.29 0.33
N PRO A 188 -0.41 -23.44 1.22
CA PRO A 188 0.25 -23.16 2.50
C PRO A 188 0.02 -24.27 3.52
N PHE A 189 1.11 -24.72 4.15
CA PHE A 189 1.07 -25.65 5.29
C PHE A 189 1.67 -25.07 6.57
N ALA A 190 2.32 -23.92 6.49
CA ALA A 190 2.69 -23.12 7.66
C ALA A 190 2.40 -21.65 7.40
N ILE A 191 1.81 -20.97 8.38
CA ILE A 191 1.38 -19.57 8.31
C ILE A 191 1.72 -18.91 9.65
N SER A 192 2.34 -17.74 9.60
CA SER A 192 2.65 -16.93 10.78
C SER A 192 2.63 -15.44 10.46
N GLY A 193 2.39 -14.60 11.47
CA GLY A 193 2.69 -13.17 11.39
C GLY A 193 4.20 -12.89 11.51
N PRO A 194 4.60 -11.66 11.86
CA PRO A 194 6.01 -11.32 12.08
C PRO A 194 6.60 -12.11 13.26
N LEU A 195 7.80 -12.65 13.05
CA LEU A 195 8.53 -13.44 14.05
C LEU A 195 9.91 -12.84 14.34
N VAL A 196 10.31 -12.87 15.61
CA VAL A 196 11.70 -12.61 16.02
C VAL A 196 12.62 -13.78 15.64
N THR A 197 13.92 -13.52 15.50
CA THR A 197 14.93 -14.45 14.97
C THR A 197 14.83 -15.87 15.54
N GLY A 198 14.78 -16.03 16.86
CA GLY A 198 14.73 -17.36 17.48
C GLY A 198 13.47 -18.17 17.17
N ASN A 199 12.31 -17.51 17.05
CA ASN A 199 11.05 -18.17 16.69
C ASN A 199 11.00 -18.48 15.19
N LEU A 200 11.58 -17.60 14.36
CA LEU A 200 11.72 -17.84 12.93
C LEU A 200 12.63 -19.05 12.67
N SER A 201 13.80 -19.14 13.31
CA SER A 201 14.70 -20.31 13.15
C SER A 201 13.98 -21.62 13.50
N LYS A 202 13.26 -21.67 14.63
CA LYS A 202 12.45 -22.82 15.03
C LYS A 202 11.40 -23.19 13.97
N MET A 203 10.66 -22.20 13.47
CA MET A 203 9.63 -22.40 12.45
C MET A 203 10.22 -22.99 11.16
N LEU A 204 11.40 -22.52 10.74
CA LEU A 204 12.10 -23.04 9.56
C LEU A 204 12.56 -24.48 9.75
N VAL A 205 13.24 -24.79 10.85
CA VAL A 205 13.78 -26.14 11.12
C VAL A 205 12.65 -27.17 11.24
N ILE A 206 11.58 -26.84 11.99
CA ILE A 206 10.43 -27.74 12.16
C ILE A 206 9.81 -28.06 10.80
N ASN A 207 9.54 -27.06 9.97
CA ASN A 207 8.85 -27.27 8.71
C ASN A 207 9.75 -27.88 7.63
N ALA A 208 11.07 -27.65 7.67
CA ALA A 208 12.02 -28.36 6.82
C ALA A 208 12.05 -29.87 7.14
N ASN A 209 12.05 -30.22 8.43
CA ASN A 209 11.99 -31.62 8.86
C ASN A 209 10.68 -32.29 8.46
N ARG A 210 9.54 -31.62 8.65
CA ARG A 210 8.22 -32.11 8.22
C ARG A 210 8.15 -32.31 6.71
N TRP A 211 8.66 -31.37 5.91
CA TRP A 211 8.69 -31.53 4.45
C TRP A 211 9.57 -32.70 3.98
N THR A 212 10.63 -33.00 4.74
CA THR A 212 11.58 -34.08 4.40
C THR A 212 11.05 -35.45 4.77
N HIS A 213 10.45 -35.60 5.95
CA HIS A 213 10.08 -36.91 6.50
C HIS A 213 8.58 -37.23 6.41
N GLU A 214 7.72 -36.21 6.26
CA GLU A 214 6.26 -36.33 6.34
C GLU A 214 5.58 -35.67 5.12
N ARG A 215 6.23 -35.72 3.95
CA ARG A 215 5.82 -34.96 2.76
C ARG A 215 4.35 -35.18 2.35
N ASP A 216 3.88 -36.43 2.36
CA ASP A 216 2.51 -36.75 1.96
C ASP A 216 1.49 -36.20 2.95
N ALA A 217 1.77 -36.30 4.25
CA ALA A 217 0.93 -35.74 5.30
C ALA A 217 0.89 -34.20 5.23
N VAL A 218 2.04 -33.55 5.02
CA VAL A 218 2.13 -32.10 4.84
C VAL A 218 1.36 -31.64 3.60
N THR A 219 1.44 -32.38 2.50
CA THR A 219 0.72 -32.04 1.27
C THR A 219 -0.79 -32.20 1.45
N ALA A 220 -1.24 -33.25 2.14
CA ALA A 220 -2.65 -33.44 2.47
C ALA A 220 -3.18 -32.33 3.40
N GLU A 221 -2.39 -31.91 4.39
CA GLU A 221 -2.73 -30.77 5.27
C GLU A 221 -2.83 -29.47 4.48
N ALA A 222 -1.85 -29.18 3.62
CA ALA A 222 -1.83 -27.99 2.78
C ALA A 222 -3.09 -27.91 1.91
N HIS A 223 -3.45 -29.02 1.28
CA HIS A 223 -4.65 -29.12 0.46
C HIS A 223 -5.92 -28.94 1.29
N ALA A 224 -5.99 -29.54 2.48
CA ALA A 224 -7.13 -29.38 3.39
C ALA A 224 -7.33 -27.91 3.83
N ASN A 225 -6.24 -27.16 4.06
CA ASN A 225 -6.31 -25.72 4.38
C ASN A 225 -6.96 -24.91 3.25
N VAL A 226 -6.58 -25.22 2.00
CA VAL A 226 -7.15 -24.60 0.80
C VAL A 226 -8.62 -24.96 0.63
N MET A 227 -8.97 -26.25 0.76
CA MET A 227 -10.35 -26.71 0.60
C MET A 227 -11.27 -26.17 1.69
N LYS A 228 -10.80 -26.09 2.95
CA LYS A 228 -11.52 -25.44 4.05
C LYS A 228 -11.80 -23.97 3.74
N THR A 229 -10.79 -23.25 3.25
CA THR A 229 -10.93 -21.83 2.88
C THR A 229 -11.88 -21.64 1.71
N ARG A 230 -11.86 -22.53 0.71
CA ARG A 230 -12.81 -22.48 -0.42
C ARG A 230 -14.25 -22.77 0.00
N ALA A 231 -14.45 -23.74 0.90
CA ALA A 231 -15.77 -24.12 1.37
C ALA A 231 -16.40 -23.06 2.29
N ASN A 232 -15.59 -22.40 3.13
CA ASN A 232 -16.05 -21.36 4.04
C ASN A 232 -14.97 -20.28 4.19
N PRO A 233 -14.84 -19.38 3.19
CA PRO A 233 -13.87 -18.30 3.28
C PRO A 233 -14.25 -17.39 4.43
N ALA A 234 -13.27 -17.00 5.25
CA ALA A 234 -13.49 -15.98 6.27
C ALA A 234 -14.13 -14.76 5.59
N PRO A 235 -15.29 -14.30 6.08
CA PRO A 235 -15.92 -13.13 5.51
C PRO A 235 -14.89 -12.01 5.53
N PRO A 236 -14.82 -11.18 4.49
CA PRO A 236 -13.98 -10.02 4.58
C PRO A 236 -14.44 -9.19 5.79
N PRO A 237 -13.54 -8.45 6.45
CA PRO A 237 -13.94 -7.57 7.55
C PRO A 237 -15.12 -6.72 7.08
N GLU A 238 -16.20 -6.79 7.86
CA GLU A 238 -17.44 -6.07 7.56
C GLU A 238 -17.07 -4.59 7.44
N ARG A 239 -17.44 -3.93 6.32
CA ARG A 239 -17.18 -2.49 6.18
C ARG A 239 -18.06 -1.80 7.23
N PRO A 240 -17.51 -1.28 8.35
CA PRO A 240 -18.36 -0.68 9.36
C PRO A 240 -19.03 0.54 8.72
N LYS A 241 -20.35 0.66 8.91
CA LYS A 241 -21.01 1.93 8.62
C LYS A 241 -20.43 2.95 9.59
N TYR A 242 -19.70 3.93 9.08
CA TYR A 242 -19.17 4.99 9.91
C TYR A 242 -20.28 5.99 10.26
N THR A 243 -20.19 6.57 11.45
CA THR A 243 -21.05 7.67 11.91
C THR A 243 -20.25 8.97 11.92
N THR A 244 -20.94 10.11 11.97
CA THR A 244 -20.30 11.42 12.19
C THR A 244 -19.42 11.38 13.45
N ASP A 245 -19.91 10.76 14.52
CA ASP A 245 -19.19 10.62 15.79
C ASP A 245 -17.93 9.77 15.66
N PHE A 246 -17.96 8.69 14.86
CA PHE A 246 -16.78 7.89 14.57
C PHE A 246 -15.71 8.72 13.86
N LEU A 247 -16.09 9.45 12.80
CA LEU A 247 -15.18 10.31 12.05
C LEU A 247 -14.57 11.41 12.93
N LYS A 248 -15.36 12.02 13.81
CA LYS A 248 -14.87 12.99 14.80
C LYS A 248 -13.87 12.35 15.76
N LYS A 249 -14.17 11.18 16.32
CA LYS A 249 -13.24 10.48 17.23
C LYS A 249 -11.94 10.11 16.52
N LEU A 250 -12.01 9.67 15.27
CA LEU A 250 -10.84 9.37 14.45
C LEU A 250 -9.96 10.62 14.28
N ALA A 251 -10.56 11.77 13.96
CA ALA A 251 -9.86 13.05 13.81
C ALA A 251 -9.20 13.58 15.10
N LEU A 252 -9.72 13.20 16.27
CA LEU A 252 -9.14 13.56 17.57
C LEU A 252 -8.01 12.62 18.01
N SER A 253 -7.89 11.45 17.38
CA SER A 253 -6.92 10.42 17.77
C SER A 253 -5.50 10.71 17.27
N ALA A 254 -4.54 9.86 17.69
CA ALA A 254 -3.17 9.93 17.18
C ALA A 254 -3.04 9.40 15.74
N LEU A 255 -4.11 8.85 15.16
CA LEU A 255 -4.14 8.47 13.74
C LEU A 255 -4.22 9.70 12.84
N HIS A 256 -4.88 10.77 13.29
CA HIS A 256 -4.83 12.04 12.59
C HIS A 256 -3.54 12.77 12.95
N ASP A 257 -2.75 13.14 11.95
CA ASP A 257 -1.56 13.96 12.17
C ASP A 257 -1.98 15.38 12.56
N GLN A 258 -2.05 15.64 13.87
CA GLN A 258 -2.58 16.87 14.46
C GLN A 258 -1.82 18.15 14.06
N LEU A 259 -0.64 18.03 13.44
CA LEU A 259 0.12 19.18 12.93
C LEU A 259 0.00 19.30 11.41
N GLY A 260 0.17 18.19 10.69
CA GLY A 260 0.27 18.18 9.23
C GLY A 260 -1.04 17.88 8.50
N GLY A 261 -2.04 17.33 9.19
CA GLY A 261 -3.20 16.72 8.57
C GLY A 261 -2.90 15.37 7.90
N GLY A 262 -3.97 14.73 7.44
CA GLY A 262 -3.91 13.37 6.92
C GLY A 262 -3.79 12.32 8.03
N PHE A 263 -3.88 11.05 7.64
CA PHE A 263 -4.04 9.96 8.57
C PHE A 263 -2.94 8.90 8.43
N HIS A 264 -2.50 8.40 9.58
CA HIS A 264 -1.68 7.21 9.72
C HIS A 264 -2.53 5.95 9.49
N ARG A 265 -1.90 4.87 9.03
CA ARG A 265 -2.56 3.66 8.53
C ARG A 265 -3.44 2.97 9.58
N ALA A 266 -2.93 2.80 10.79
CA ALA A 266 -3.59 2.02 11.84
C ALA A 266 -3.01 2.34 13.22
N ALA A 267 -3.61 1.79 14.28
CA ALA A 267 -3.11 1.93 15.66
C ALA A 267 -2.72 0.57 16.25
N ARG A 268 -1.77 0.58 17.18
CA ARG A 268 -1.32 -0.59 17.95
C ARG A 268 -2.15 -0.85 19.20
N ASP A 269 -2.89 0.16 19.65
CA ASP A 269 -3.71 0.12 20.84
C ASP A 269 -5.16 0.50 20.52
N GLU A 270 -6.08 -0.01 21.35
CA GLU A 270 -7.51 0.20 21.21
C GLU A 270 -7.94 1.67 21.42
N ALA A 271 -7.11 2.48 22.08
CA ALA A 271 -7.37 3.90 22.30
C ALA A 271 -6.85 4.79 21.16
N TRP A 272 -6.24 4.21 20.12
CA TRP A 272 -5.68 4.89 18.95
C TRP A 272 -4.64 5.96 19.30
N ARG A 273 -3.75 5.65 20.26
CA ARG A 273 -2.73 6.60 20.75
C ARG A 273 -1.33 6.30 20.20
N GLN A 274 -1.10 5.10 19.68
CA GLN A 274 0.17 4.64 19.11
C GLN A 274 -0.04 4.23 17.65
N PRO A 275 0.20 5.14 16.70
CA PRO A 275 -0.01 4.86 15.30
C PRO A 275 1.09 3.96 14.70
N TYR A 276 0.67 3.19 13.70
CA TYR A 276 1.47 2.77 12.57
C TYR A 276 1.66 3.97 11.65
N PHE A 277 2.84 4.60 11.72
CA PHE A 277 3.07 5.93 11.15
C PHE A 277 3.05 5.99 9.61
N GLU A 278 2.96 4.85 8.94
CA GLU A 278 2.75 4.79 7.50
C GLU A 278 1.55 5.64 7.10
N LYS A 279 1.66 6.38 5.99
CA LYS A 279 0.52 7.03 5.36
C LYS A 279 0.29 6.39 3.99
N MET A 280 -0.85 5.73 3.80
CA MET A 280 -1.21 5.11 2.53
C MET A 280 -2.09 6.07 1.70
N LEU A 281 -1.90 6.08 0.38
CA LEU A 281 -2.61 7.00 -0.52
C LEU A 281 -4.13 6.74 -0.55
N ASP A 282 -4.51 5.47 -0.57
CA ASP A 282 -5.90 4.99 -0.52
C ASP A 282 -6.58 5.35 0.81
N ASP A 283 -5.90 5.20 1.94
CA ASP A 283 -6.41 5.66 3.25
C ASP A 283 -6.75 7.16 3.21
N GLN A 284 -5.84 7.98 2.65
CA GLN A 284 -6.09 9.42 2.51
C GLN A 284 -7.29 9.70 1.61
N ALA A 285 -7.36 9.03 0.45
CA ALA A 285 -8.42 9.24 -0.54
C ALA A 285 -9.80 8.86 0.03
N LEU A 286 -9.90 7.68 0.64
CA LEU A 286 -11.15 7.16 1.19
C LEU A 286 -11.64 7.98 2.39
N LEU A 287 -10.72 8.40 3.28
CA LEU A 287 -11.08 9.27 4.40
C LEU A 287 -11.50 10.66 3.92
N ALA A 288 -10.78 11.26 2.97
CA ALA A 288 -11.19 12.54 2.38
C ALA A 288 -12.60 12.45 1.77
N ILE A 289 -12.89 11.38 1.02
CA ILE A 289 -14.22 11.11 0.49
C ILE A 289 -15.27 10.97 1.60
N ALA A 290 -14.97 10.21 2.67
CA ALA A 290 -15.90 10.01 3.78
C ALA A 290 -16.23 11.35 4.48
N TYR A 291 -15.23 12.20 4.73
CA TYR A 291 -15.44 13.53 5.31
C TYR A 291 -16.23 14.45 4.37
N LEU A 292 -15.96 14.43 3.05
CA LEU A 292 -16.74 15.18 2.07
C LEU A 292 -18.21 14.76 2.05
N GLU A 293 -18.47 13.44 2.03
CA GLU A 293 -19.83 12.89 2.03
C GLU A 293 -20.59 13.27 3.31
N GLU A 294 -19.92 13.14 4.45
CA GLU A 294 -20.51 13.47 5.73
C GLU A 294 -20.75 14.98 5.85
N TRP A 295 -19.85 15.84 5.35
CA TRP A 295 -20.10 17.28 5.25
C TRP A 295 -21.30 17.59 4.35
N GLN A 296 -21.40 16.97 3.18
CA GLN A 296 -22.55 17.20 2.28
C GLN A 296 -23.88 16.81 2.93
N LYS A 297 -23.87 15.77 3.78
CA LYS A 297 -25.04 15.28 4.51
C LYS A 297 -25.40 16.12 5.73
N THR A 298 -24.42 16.47 6.55
CA THR A 298 -24.64 17.08 7.88
C THR A 298 -24.45 18.59 7.90
N LYS A 299 -23.68 19.12 6.94
CA LYS A 299 -23.18 20.50 6.91
C LYS A 299 -22.35 20.88 8.15
N ASP A 300 -21.76 19.90 8.82
CA ASP A 300 -20.85 20.12 9.93
C ASP A 300 -19.51 20.71 9.42
N PRO A 301 -19.12 21.93 9.85
CA PRO A 301 -17.89 22.58 9.39
C PRO A 301 -16.62 21.81 9.77
N GLU A 302 -16.65 20.96 10.80
CA GLU A 302 -15.50 20.10 11.13
C GLU A 302 -15.25 19.05 10.04
N MET A 303 -16.30 18.49 9.45
CA MET A 303 -16.15 17.53 8.35
C MET A 303 -15.56 18.21 7.11
N GLU A 304 -15.95 19.46 6.84
CA GLU A 304 -15.37 20.26 5.76
C GLU A 304 -13.87 20.52 5.99
N ARG A 305 -13.51 20.94 7.20
CA ARG A 305 -12.12 21.19 7.60
C ARG A 305 -11.28 19.93 7.44
N LEU A 306 -11.75 18.79 7.95
CA LEU A 306 -11.03 17.51 7.91
C LEU A 306 -10.86 16.97 6.49
N ALA A 307 -11.88 17.12 5.64
CA ALA A 307 -11.74 16.80 4.21
C ALA A 307 -10.60 17.61 3.56
N ARG A 308 -10.58 18.93 3.80
CA ARG A 308 -9.58 19.85 3.26
C ARG A 308 -8.18 19.53 3.78
N GLU A 309 -8.03 19.31 5.09
CA GLU A 309 -6.76 18.93 5.71
C GLU A 309 -6.22 17.61 5.18
N THR A 310 -7.09 16.62 4.94
CA THR A 310 -6.69 15.33 4.37
C THR A 310 -6.20 15.47 2.94
N LEU A 311 -6.92 16.23 2.09
CA LEU A 311 -6.52 16.49 0.70
C LEU A 311 -5.22 17.29 0.63
N ASP A 312 -5.10 18.35 1.43
CA ASP A 312 -3.89 19.18 1.49
C ASP A 312 -2.68 18.38 1.98
N ALA A 313 -2.87 17.51 2.98
CA ALA A 313 -1.82 16.62 3.46
C ALA A 313 -1.41 15.60 2.38
N ALA A 314 -2.36 14.97 1.68
CA ALA A 314 -2.04 14.07 0.58
C ALA A 314 -1.26 14.79 -0.54
N GLN A 315 -1.67 16.01 -0.89
CA GLN A 315 -0.97 16.82 -1.90
C GLN A 315 0.41 17.30 -1.45
N ARG A 316 0.64 17.50 -0.15
CA ARG A 316 1.95 17.91 0.39
C ARG A 316 2.88 16.71 0.56
N ASP A 317 2.38 15.64 1.18
CA ASP A 317 3.19 14.54 1.68
C ASP A 317 3.35 13.42 0.63
N LEU A 318 2.34 13.15 -0.19
CA LEU A 318 2.31 12.02 -1.14
C LEU A 318 2.35 12.44 -2.62
N HIS A 319 2.55 13.72 -2.91
CA HIS A 319 2.70 14.20 -4.29
C HIS A 319 4.17 14.51 -4.60
N LEU A 320 4.61 14.18 -5.81
CA LEU A 320 5.87 14.66 -6.34
C LEU A 320 5.71 15.01 -7.81
N SER A 321 5.49 16.28 -8.15
CA SER A 321 5.78 16.77 -9.51
C SER A 321 7.23 16.39 -9.87
N PRO A 322 7.50 15.69 -11.00
CA PRO A 322 6.66 15.54 -12.20
C PRO A 322 5.81 14.26 -12.30
N ARG A 323 5.73 13.44 -11.25
CA ARG A 323 4.91 12.22 -11.16
C ARG A 323 3.55 12.51 -10.51
N ALA A 324 2.60 11.59 -10.62
CA ALA A 324 1.31 11.68 -9.92
C ALA A 324 1.51 11.49 -8.40
N PHE A 325 0.61 10.78 -7.72
CA PHE A 325 0.75 10.50 -6.30
C PHE A 325 1.59 9.24 -6.06
N ASP A 326 2.52 9.33 -5.11
CA ASP A 326 3.28 8.23 -4.53
C ASP A 326 2.32 7.33 -3.74
N ALA A 327 2.53 6.00 -3.76
CA ALA A 327 1.57 5.02 -3.22
C ALA A 327 1.50 5.03 -1.69
N SER A 328 2.62 5.31 -1.02
CA SER A 328 2.69 5.37 0.44
C SER A 328 3.88 6.19 0.93
N GLN A 329 3.81 6.60 2.19
CA GLN A 329 4.93 7.12 2.96
C GLN A 329 5.27 6.14 4.09
N ASP A 330 6.57 5.91 4.28
CA ASP A 330 7.15 5.02 5.29
C ASP A 330 6.93 5.54 6.71
N ALA A 331 6.86 4.62 7.66
CA ALA A 331 6.84 4.91 9.09
C ALA A 331 8.22 5.37 9.61
N HIS A 332 9.31 5.01 8.95
CA HIS A 332 10.67 5.33 9.39
C HIS A 332 11.23 6.62 8.80
N SER A 333 11.99 7.32 9.62
CA SER A 333 12.82 8.46 9.21
C SER A 333 14.12 8.47 10.00
N LEU A 334 15.14 9.14 9.47
CA LEU A 334 16.43 9.31 10.14
C LEU A 334 16.27 10.14 11.42
N VAL A 335 16.95 9.74 12.49
CA VAL A 335 17.01 10.50 13.75
C VAL A 335 18.23 11.43 13.71
N PRO A 336 18.07 12.77 13.58
CA PRO A 336 19.20 13.68 13.38
C PRO A 336 20.24 13.65 14.49
N ALA A 337 19.82 13.38 15.73
CA ALA A 337 20.64 13.47 16.93
C ALA A 337 21.41 12.18 17.28
N GLN A 338 21.15 11.05 16.61
CA GLN A 338 21.64 9.72 17.03
C GLN A 338 22.45 8.98 15.95
N GLY A 339 22.72 9.60 14.79
CA GLY A 339 23.50 9.01 13.70
C GLY A 339 22.62 8.43 12.58
N PRO A 340 23.11 7.45 11.78
CA PRO A 340 22.37 6.90 10.63
C PRO A 340 21.22 5.94 11.03
N GLU A 341 20.73 6.02 12.26
CA GLU A 341 19.67 5.15 12.76
C GLU A 341 18.31 5.66 12.29
N PHE A 342 17.53 4.75 11.70
CA PHE A 342 16.15 4.96 11.31
C PHE A 342 15.26 4.52 12.46
N TRP A 343 14.34 5.39 12.88
CA TRP A 343 13.40 5.06 13.94
C TRP A 343 11.97 5.30 13.47
N ASN A 344 11.08 4.41 13.92
CA ASN A 344 9.66 4.48 13.59
C ASN A 344 9.04 5.71 14.26
N GLY A 345 8.40 6.55 13.46
CA GLY A 345 7.77 7.78 13.94
C GLY A 345 8.75 8.90 14.27
N ALA A 346 10.05 8.78 13.94
CA ALA A 346 11.04 9.80 14.29
C ALA A 346 10.69 11.21 13.78
N PHE A 347 10.06 11.29 12.61
CA PHE A 347 9.53 12.52 12.05
C PHE A 347 8.39 13.10 12.90
N TYR A 348 7.51 12.25 13.44
CA TYR A 348 6.24 12.62 14.07
C TYR A 348 6.30 12.84 15.58
N VAL A 349 7.26 12.20 16.26
CA VAL A 349 7.32 12.14 17.72
C VAL A 349 7.99 13.38 18.33
N TRP A 350 7.51 13.80 19.50
CA TRP A 350 7.98 14.96 20.24
C TRP A 350 8.45 14.64 21.65
N ASN A 351 9.50 15.35 22.07
CA ASN A 351 9.95 15.41 23.45
C ASN A 351 9.30 16.62 24.16
N LYS A 352 8.85 16.45 25.42
CA LYS A 352 8.26 17.57 26.18
C LYS A 352 9.25 18.73 26.37
N PHE A 353 10.52 18.45 26.63
CA PHE A 353 11.56 19.47 26.73
C PHE A 353 11.75 20.24 25.43
N GLU A 354 11.69 19.55 24.28
CA GLU A 354 11.75 20.20 22.97
C GLU A 354 10.57 21.16 22.77
N ILE A 355 9.36 20.73 23.09
CA ILE A 355 8.16 21.59 23.01
C ILE A 355 8.29 22.80 23.95
N THR A 356 8.70 22.58 25.20
CA THR A 356 8.92 23.67 26.18
C THR A 356 9.99 24.65 25.71
N HIS A 357 11.09 24.16 25.13
CA HIS A 357 12.15 25.02 24.59
C HIS A 357 11.65 25.85 23.39
N LEU A 358 10.86 25.25 22.50
CA LEU A 358 10.35 25.92 21.30
C LEU A 358 9.26 26.94 21.63
N LEU A 359 8.35 26.62 22.55
CA LEU A 359 7.13 27.40 22.78
C LEU A 359 7.19 28.28 24.03
N GLY A 360 8.20 28.09 24.89
CA GLY A 360 8.22 28.63 26.24
C GLY A 360 7.24 27.91 27.17
N ASN A 361 7.34 28.16 28.48
CA ASN A 361 6.55 27.45 29.49
C ASN A 361 5.04 27.60 29.28
N ASP A 362 4.56 28.82 29.03
CA ASP A 362 3.13 29.09 28.87
C ASP A 362 2.56 28.44 27.60
N GLY A 363 3.29 28.55 26.49
CA GLY A 363 2.90 27.91 25.22
C GLY A 363 2.88 26.39 25.32
N ALA A 364 3.90 25.81 25.96
CA ALA A 364 3.96 24.36 26.17
C ALA A 364 2.85 23.85 27.09
N LEU A 365 2.52 24.56 28.18
CA LEU A 365 1.41 24.19 29.06
C LEU A 365 0.06 24.18 28.32
N LYS A 366 -0.17 25.12 27.40
CA LYS A 366 -1.36 25.12 26.54
C LYS A 366 -1.41 23.90 25.64
N VAL A 367 -0.29 23.56 25.00
CA VAL A 367 -0.18 22.36 24.15
C VAL A 367 -0.36 21.08 24.96
N PHE A 368 0.25 20.97 26.15
CA PHE A 368 0.15 19.78 27.02
C PHE A 368 -1.24 19.58 27.62
N ARG A 369 -2.06 20.62 27.70
CA ARG A 369 -3.47 20.51 28.07
C ARG A 369 -4.34 20.05 26.90
N ALA A 370 -4.13 20.65 25.73
CA ALA A 370 -4.91 20.32 24.53
C ALA A 370 -4.58 18.92 23.98
N TYR A 371 -3.31 18.52 24.06
CA TYR A 371 -2.80 17.29 23.46
C TYR A 371 -2.21 16.34 24.49
N GLY A 372 -2.53 15.06 24.36
CA GLY A 372 -2.09 14.02 25.27
C GLY A 372 -0.59 13.76 25.13
N MET A 373 0.14 13.85 26.25
CA MET A 373 1.60 13.69 26.33
C MET A 373 1.96 12.61 27.35
N GLN A 374 1.97 11.35 26.90
CA GLN A 374 2.13 10.18 27.79
C GLN A 374 3.53 10.04 28.38
N ASN A 375 4.56 10.52 27.70
CA ASN A 375 5.96 10.29 28.05
C ASN A 375 6.75 11.60 28.10
N GLU A 376 7.93 11.59 28.71
CA GLU A 376 8.83 12.75 28.65
C GLU A 376 9.52 12.86 27.27
N LYS A 377 9.84 11.73 26.65
CA LYS A 377 10.71 11.68 25.46
C LYS A 377 10.00 11.40 24.14
N HIS A 378 8.94 10.58 24.16
CA HIS A 378 8.31 10.08 22.94
C HIS A 378 6.78 10.25 23.00
N ASN A 379 6.30 11.36 22.45
CA ASN A 379 4.88 11.70 22.37
C ASN A 379 4.41 11.86 20.93
N VAL A 380 3.28 11.27 20.61
CA VAL A 380 2.49 11.58 19.42
C VAL A 380 1.33 12.44 19.86
N LEU A 381 1.04 13.51 19.12
CA LEU A 381 -0.06 14.40 19.46
C LEU A 381 -1.40 13.72 19.12
N TYR A 382 -2.27 13.66 20.10
CA TYR A 382 -3.71 13.38 19.94
C TYR A 382 -4.46 14.36 20.84
N VAL A 383 -5.69 14.71 20.47
CA VAL A 383 -6.46 15.69 21.22
C VAL A 383 -6.98 15.04 22.50
N GLU A 384 -6.48 15.51 23.64
CA GLU A 384 -6.94 15.09 24.98
C GLU A 384 -8.14 15.93 25.41
N ASP A 385 -8.08 17.24 25.18
CA ASP A 385 -9.15 18.18 25.53
C ASP A 385 -9.56 19.01 24.31
N PRO A 386 -10.65 18.61 23.61
CA PRO A 386 -11.20 19.36 22.49
C PRO A 386 -11.64 20.78 22.85
N VAL A 387 -11.95 21.07 24.12
CA VAL A 387 -12.34 22.42 24.55
C VAL A 387 -11.15 23.37 24.47
N SER A 388 -9.96 22.89 24.81
CA SER A 388 -8.72 23.67 24.73
C SER A 388 -8.39 24.09 23.29
N LEU A 389 -8.85 23.37 22.26
CA LEU A 389 -8.66 23.76 20.85
C LEU A 389 -9.38 25.05 20.47
N LYS A 390 -10.35 25.51 21.28
CA LYS A 390 -11.05 26.79 21.06
C LYS A 390 -10.21 28.00 21.47
N ASP A 391 -9.10 27.82 22.20
CA ASP A 391 -8.18 28.91 22.49
C ASP A 391 -7.45 29.34 21.20
N PRO A 392 -7.64 30.57 20.70
CA PRO A 392 -7.01 31.04 19.47
C PRO A 392 -5.48 31.05 19.54
N ALA A 393 -4.89 30.98 20.74
CA ALA A 393 -3.45 30.86 20.91
C ALA A 393 -2.90 29.47 20.52
N ILE A 394 -3.72 28.42 20.43
CA ILE A 394 -3.26 27.07 20.10
C ILE A 394 -2.78 26.98 18.66
N ALA A 395 -3.54 27.50 17.69
CA ALA A 395 -3.21 27.35 16.27
C ALA A 395 -1.82 27.91 15.89
N PRO A 396 -1.40 29.12 16.34
CA PRO A 396 -0.04 29.61 16.11
C PRO A 396 1.06 28.74 16.73
N LEU A 397 0.80 28.09 17.87
CA LEU A 397 1.76 27.19 18.52
C LEU A 397 1.95 25.91 17.71
N LEU A 398 0.86 25.33 17.18
CA LEU A 398 0.93 24.16 16.31
C LEU A 398 1.63 24.46 14.99
N ALA A 399 1.38 25.64 14.40
CA ALA A 399 2.11 26.09 13.21
C ALA A 399 3.63 26.15 13.46
N LYS A 400 4.05 26.68 14.62
CA LYS A 400 5.47 26.71 15.01
C LYS A 400 6.07 25.30 15.16
N LEU A 401 5.32 24.36 15.74
CA LEU A 401 5.74 22.96 15.83
C LEU A 401 5.85 22.31 14.44
N LEU A 402 4.87 22.55 13.56
CA LEU A 402 4.88 22.05 12.18
C LEU A 402 6.11 22.57 11.41
N ASP A 403 6.41 23.86 11.49
CA ASP A 403 7.56 24.49 10.82
C ASP A 403 8.89 23.86 11.23
N VAL A 404 9.03 23.49 12.51
CA VAL A 404 10.21 22.78 13.01
C VAL A 404 10.21 21.34 12.50
N ARG A 405 9.06 20.65 12.56
CA ARG A 405 8.94 19.26 12.10
C ARG A 405 9.26 19.10 10.63
N GLN A 406 8.83 20.03 9.77
CA GLN A 406 9.07 19.97 8.33
C GLN A 406 10.57 20.01 7.96
N LYS A 407 11.43 20.50 8.86
CA LYS A 407 12.89 20.53 8.69
C LYS A 407 13.58 19.23 9.13
N ARG A 408 12.84 18.29 9.74
CA ARG A 408 13.36 16.96 10.08
C ARG A 408 13.55 16.13 8.80
N PRO A 409 14.44 15.11 8.81
CA PRO A 409 14.52 14.16 7.73
C PRO A 409 13.15 13.55 7.45
N GLN A 410 12.67 13.72 6.21
CA GLN A 410 11.36 13.24 5.80
C GLN A 410 11.35 11.72 5.77
N PRO A 411 10.22 11.08 6.13
CA PRO A 411 10.06 9.66 5.88
C PRO A 411 10.15 9.35 4.39
N PHE A 412 10.63 8.16 4.07
CA PHE A 412 10.71 7.71 2.69
C PHE A 412 9.31 7.59 2.06
N ARG A 413 9.21 7.68 0.73
CA ARG A 413 7.94 7.53 0.00
C ARG A 413 8.07 6.44 -1.05
N GLU A 414 7.16 5.47 -1.04
CA GLU A 414 7.07 4.47 -2.09
C GLU A 414 6.59 5.12 -3.38
N THR A 415 7.47 5.13 -4.37
CA THR A 415 7.29 5.93 -5.57
C THR A 415 6.67 5.18 -6.74
N ASN A 416 6.30 3.91 -6.52
CA ASN A 416 5.64 3.12 -7.54
C ASN A 416 4.31 3.78 -7.95
N LEU A 417 4.14 3.97 -9.26
CA LEU A 417 2.91 4.55 -9.81
C LEU A 417 1.89 3.44 -9.97
N ILE A 418 0.86 3.44 -9.12
CA ILE A 418 -0.18 2.41 -9.09
C ILE A 418 -1.50 2.99 -9.60
N SER A 419 -2.11 2.37 -10.61
CA SER A 419 -3.30 2.89 -11.29
C SER A 419 -4.55 2.94 -10.40
N GLY A 420 -4.87 1.87 -9.66
CA GLY A 420 -6.07 1.83 -8.80
C GLY A 420 -6.08 2.89 -7.70
N VAL A 421 -5.05 2.92 -6.84
CA VAL A 421 -4.98 3.88 -5.71
C VAL A 421 -4.85 5.33 -6.18
N ASN A 422 -4.17 5.59 -7.31
CA ASN A 422 -4.21 6.92 -7.92
C ASN A 422 -5.61 7.24 -8.46
N GLY A 423 -6.35 6.26 -9.00
CA GLY A 423 -7.75 6.41 -9.37
C GLY A 423 -8.63 6.88 -8.21
N LEU A 424 -8.46 6.28 -7.02
CA LEU A 424 -9.13 6.73 -5.79
C LEU A 424 -8.72 8.16 -5.39
N MET A 425 -7.44 8.50 -5.44
CA MET A 425 -6.99 9.86 -5.10
C MET A 425 -7.48 10.90 -6.13
N ILE A 426 -7.51 10.56 -7.42
CA ILE A 426 -8.10 11.40 -8.47
C ILE A 426 -9.58 11.65 -8.17
N SER A 427 -10.33 10.61 -7.79
CA SER A 427 -11.72 10.74 -7.33
C SER A 427 -11.82 11.69 -6.14
N ALA A 428 -11.02 11.48 -5.09
CA ALA A 428 -11.04 12.31 -3.88
C ALA A 428 -10.74 13.79 -4.17
N MET A 429 -9.72 14.06 -4.99
CA MET A 429 -9.33 15.41 -5.41
C MET A 429 -10.39 16.08 -6.30
N ALA A 430 -10.93 15.37 -7.29
CA ALA A 430 -11.99 15.88 -8.16
C ALA A 430 -13.25 16.23 -7.37
N ARG A 431 -13.67 15.32 -6.48
CA ARG A 431 -14.81 15.55 -5.58
C ARG A 431 -14.53 16.68 -4.61
N GLY A 432 -13.34 16.73 -4.01
CA GLY A 432 -12.93 17.83 -3.13
C GLY A 432 -13.04 19.18 -3.83
N GLY A 433 -12.54 19.28 -5.06
CA GLY A 433 -12.63 20.50 -5.86
C GLY A 433 -14.06 20.90 -6.20
N ALA A 434 -14.90 19.95 -6.60
CA ALA A 434 -16.31 20.21 -6.92
C ALA A 434 -17.16 20.57 -5.69
N VAL A 435 -16.92 19.89 -4.57
CA VAL A 435 -17.76 19.98 -3.35
C VAL A 435 -17.33 21.17 -2.50
N LEU A 436 -16.03 21.40 -2.32
CA LEU A 436 -15.48 22.54 -1.58
C LEU A 436 -15.35 23.82 -2.42
N ASN A 437 -15.61 23.73 -3.73
CA ASN A 437 -15.43 24.81 -4.69
C ASN A 437 -13.97 25.34 -4.75
N GLU A 438 -13.00 24.42 -4.76
CA GLU A 438 -11.57 24.74 -4.75
C GLU A 438 -10.84 24.18 -5.96
N LYS A 439 -10.49 25.07 -6.90
CA LYS A 439 -9.84 24.71 -8.17
C LYS A 439 -8.53 23.94 -8.00
N LYS A 440 -7.77 24.21 -6.92
CA LYS A 440 -6.47 23.54 -6.67
C LYS A 440 -6.58 22.01 -6.64
N TYR A 441 -7.70 21.47 -6.16
CA TYR A 441 -7.91 20.02 -6.12
C TYR A 441 -8.28 19.45 -7.48
N VAL A 442 -9.09 20.16 -8.27
CA VAL A 442 -9.37 19.77 -9.67
C VAL A 442 -8.08 19.77 -10.50
N ASP A 443 -7.21 20.78 -10.31
CA ASP A 443 -5.93 20.86 -11.00
C ASP A 443 -4.99 19.70 -10.62
N ALA A 444 -4.96 19.32 -9.34
CA ALA A 444 -4.22 18.14 -8.88
C ALA A 444 -4.77 16.84 -9.50
N ALA A 445 -6.09 16.69 -9.56
CA ALA A 445 -6.75 15.53 -10.18
C ALA A 445 -6.45 15.44 -11.69
N LEU A 446 -6.52 16.57 -12.41
CA LEU A 446 -6.18 16.66 -13.84
C LEU A 446 -4.74 16.24 -14.11
N PHE A 447 -3.81 16.75 -13.30
CA PHE A 447 -2.40 16.41 -13.42
C PHE A 447 -2.16 14.92 -13.17
N ALA A 448 -2.68 14.38 -12.08
CA ALA A 448 -2.53 12.96 -11.73
C ALA A 448 -3.14 12.04 -12.81
N ALA A 449 -4.38 12.32 -13.26
CA ALA A 449 -5.02 11.54 -14.32
C ALA A 449 -4.21 11.57 -15.63
N THR A 450 -3.64 12.71 -15.99
CA THR A 450 -2.79 12.84 -17.19
C THR A 450 -1.54 11.96 -17.07
N VAL A 451 -0.86 11.99 -15.92
CA VAL A 451 0.37 11.20 -15.72
C VAL A 451 0.08 9.70 -15.65
N VAL A 452 -0.93 9.28 -14.90
CA VAL A 452 -1.34 7.88 -14.75
C VAL A 452 -1.72 7.28 -16.09
N THR A 453 -2.61 7.94 -16.84
CA THR A 453 -3.11 7.41 -18.11
C THR A 453 -2.03 7.40 -19.18
N LYS A 454 -1.17 8.42 -19.24
CA LYS A 454 -0.01 8.41 -20.16
C LYS A 454 0.97 7.26 -19.87
N SER A 455 1.11 6.86 -18.61
CA SER A 455 2.13 5.90 -18.19
C SER A 455 1.64 4.45 -18.15
N LEU A 456 0.37 4.24 -17.78
CA LEU A 456 -0.17 2.91 -17.47
C LEU A 456 -1.28 2.46 -18.44
N TRP A 457 -1.87 3.35 -19.23
CA TRP A 457 -2.88 2.98 -20.22
C TRP A 457 -2.29 2.89 -21.63
N ASN A 458 -2.44 1.72 -22.26
CA ASN A 458 -2.08 1.50 -23.66
C ASN A 458 -3.32 1.66 -24.55
N ALA A 459 -3.44 2.79 -25.25
CA ALA A 459 -4.60 3.09 -26.08
C ALA A 459 -4.79 2.13 -27.28
N GLN A 460 -3.69 1.61 -27.84
CA GLN A 460 -3.73 0.71 -29.01
C GLN A 460 -4.21 -0.69 -28.63
N LYS A 461 -3.65 -1.24 -27.55
CA LYS A 461 -4.01 -2.56 -27.02
C LYS A 461 -5.27 -2.52 -26.16
N LYS A 462 -5.71 -1.31 -25.77
CA LYS A 462 -6.76 -1.07 -24.76
C LYS A 462 -6.47 -1.86 -23.49
N THR A 463 -5.27 -1.76 -22.95
CA THR A 463 -4.86 -2.47 -21.72
C THR A 463 -4.34 -1.48 -20.69
N LEU A 464 -4.75 -1.66 -19.44
CA LEU A 464 -4.22 -0.97 -18.28
C LEU A 464 -3.17 -1.85 -17.59
N LEU A 465 -2.14 -1.20 -17.05
CA LEU A 465 -1.19 -1.80 -16.12
C LEU A 465 -1.52 -1.38 -14.68
N HIS A 466 -1.32 -2.30 -13.74
CA HIS A 466 -1.39 -1.99 -12.30
C HIS A 466 -0.26 -1.02 -11.94
N SER A 467 0.96 -1.43 -12.28
CA SER A 467 2.21 -0.68 -12.15
C SER A 467 3.13 -1.05 -13.32
N ALA A 468 4.34 -0.47 -13.40
CA ALA A 468 5.24 -0.70 -14.52
C ALA A 468 5.62 -2.18 -14.69
N GLY A 469 5.01 -2.85 -15.69
CA GLY A 469 5.27 -4.25 -16.03
C GLY A 469 4.42 -5.28 -15.29
N VAL A 470 3.42 -4.82 -14.52
CA VAL A 470 2.42 -5.67 -13.87
C VAL A 470 1.04 -5.37 -14.46
N ASP A 471 0.33 -6.41 -14.90
CA ASP A 471 -1.00 -6.28 -15.50
C ASP A 471 -2.03 -5.76 -14.47
N ALA A 472 -2.95 -4.92 -14.92
CA ALA A 472 -4.01 -4.37 -14.07
C ALA A 472 -5.04 -5.43 -13.63
N THR A 473 -5.48 -5.28 -12.38
CA THR A 473 -6.55 -6.04 -11.73
C THR A 473 -7.91 -5.43 -12.05
N VAL A 474 -9.01 -6.15 -11.79
CA VAL A 474 -10.37 -5.59 -11.96
C VAL A 474 -10.57 -4.32 -11.12
N ASP A 475 -9.98 -4.28 -9.93
CA ASP A 475 -10.07 -3.14 -9.02
C ASP A 475 -9.34 -1.91 -9.55
N ASP A 476 -8.19 -2.09 -10.22
CA ASP A 476 -7.48 -0.99 -10.88
C ASP A 476 -8.35 -0.32 -11.95
N TYR A 477 -9.02 -1.13 -12.78
CA TYR A 477 -9.96 -0.61 -13.77
C TYR A 477 -11.11 0.14 -13.08
N ALA A 478 -11.75 -0.49 -12.08
CA ALA A 478 -12.91 0.07 -11.40
C ALA A 478 -12.59 1.41 -10.70
N MET A 479 -11.48 1.47 -9.96
CA MET A 479 -11.06 2.67 -9.23
C MET A 479 -10.61 3.79 -10.18
N LEU A 480 -9.88 3.46 -11.25
CA LEU A 480 -9.49 4.46 -12.24
C LEU A 480 -10.69 5.00 -13.02
N VAL A 481 -11.63 4.14 -13.43
CA VAL A 481 -12.89 4.57 -14.08
C VAL A 481 -13.68 5.50 -13.16
N GLN A 482 -13.82 5.16 -11.87
CA GLN A 482 -14.49 6.00 -10.88
C GLN A 482 -13.81 7.38 -10.77
N GLY A 483 -12.47 7.41 -10.69
CA GLY A 483 -11.70 8.66 -10.66
C GLY A 483 -11.89 9.51 -11.91
N LEU A 484 -11.88 8.90 -13.10
CA LEU A 484 -12.09 9.61 -14.37
C LEU A 484 -13.51 10.15 -14.52
N LEU A 485 -14.53 9.43 -14.04
CA LEU A 485 -15.92 9.90 -14.01
C LEU A 485 -16.08 11.12 -13.10
N ASP A 486 -15.52 11.07 -11.89
CA ASP A 486 -15.56 12.21 -10.97
C ASP A 486 -14.78 13.40 -11.50
N LEU A 487 -13.65 13.15 -12.18
CA LEU A 487 -12.87 14.18 -12.85
C LEU A 487 -13.64 14.80 -14.01
N PHE A 488 -14.35 14.01 -14.82
CA PHE A 488 -15.24 14.52 -15.85
C PHE A 488 -16.32 15.42 -15.23
N GLU A 489 -16.98 15.00 -14.16
CA GLU A 489 -18.01 15.82 -13.50
C GLU A 489 -17.45 17.12 -12.89
N ALA A 490 -16.21 17.09 -12.39
CA ALA A 490 -15.56 18.27 -11.82
C ALA A 490 -15.00 19.25 -12.87
N SER A 491 -14.56 18.74 -14.02
CA SER A 491 -13.87 19.53 -15.07
C SER A 491 -14.70 19.79 -16.32
N TYR A 492 -15.75 18.99 -16.56
CA TYR A 492 -16.55 18.93 -17.79
C TYR A 492 -15.74 18.70 -19.08
N ASP A 493 -14.53 18.15 -18.98
CA ASP A 493 -13.72 17.80 -20.15
C ASP A 493 -14.09 16.38 -20.64
N PRO A 494 -14.79 16.26 -21.80
CA PRO A 494 -15.35 14.99 -22.27
C PRO A 494 -14.30 13.91 -22.54
N LYS A 495 -13.02 14.28 -22.74
CA LYS A 495 -11.96 13.29 -22.97
C LYS A 495 -11.83 12.29 -21.82
N TRP A 496 -12.15 12.71 -20.58
CA TRP A 496 -12.07 11.85 -19.40
C TRP A 496 -13.22 10.85 -19.36
N LEU A 497 -14.42 11.27 -19.80
CA LEU A 497 -15.56 10.37 -19.97
C LEU A 497 -15.29 9.34 -21.08
N ASP A 498 -14.78 9.78 -22.23
CA ASP A 498 -14.43 8.89 -23.34
C ASP A 498 -13.39 7.84 -22.92
N LEU A 499 -12.39 8.25 -22.12
CA LEU A 499 -11.40 7.34 -21.58
C LEU A 499 -11.99 6.38 -20.55
N ALA A 500 -12.86 6.85 -19.66
CA ALA A 500 -13.56 6.01 -18.69
C ALA A 500 -14.40 4.92 -19.39
N ILE A 501 -15.10 5.27 -20.47
CA ILE A 501 -15.84 4.30 -21.32
C ILE A 501 -14.88 3.27 -21.92
N ALA A 502 -13.76 3.72 -22.50
CA ALA A 502 -12.80 2.80 -23.14
C ALA A 502 -12.18 1.81 -22.15
N ILE A 503 -11.88 2.26 -20.93
CA ILE A 503 -11.32 1.45 -19.84
C ILE A 503 -12.39 0.46 -19.32
N GLN A 504 -13.62 0.92 -19.08
CA GLN A 504 -14.73 0.05 -18.65
C GLN A 504 -15.02 -1.05 -19.68
N GLN A 505 -15.09 -0.71 -20.97
CA GLN A 505 -15.29 -1.69 -22.03
C GLN A 505 -14.19 -2.76 -22.07
N ARG A 506 -12.95 -2.42 -21.68
CA ARG A 506 -11.87 -3.41 -21.56
C ARG A 506 -12.10 -4.34 -20.37
N GLN A 507 -12.48 -3.78 -19.22
CA GLN A 507 -12.82 -4.54 -18.01
C GLN A 507 -13.93 -5.56 -18.29
N ASP A 508 -14.98 -5.14 -19.02
CA ASP A 508 -16.15 -5.95 -19.34
C ASP A 508 -15.84 -7.14 -20.26
N LYS A 509 -14.83 -7.00 -21.13
CA LYS A 509 -14.36 -8.08 -22.03
C LYS A 509 -13.49 -9.12 -21.31
N GLY A 510 -13.36 -9.02 -20.00
CA GLY A 510 -12.60 -9.93 -19.14
C GLY A 510 -11.15 -9.51 -19.01
N VAL A 511 -10.72 -9.23 -17.78
CA VAL A 511 -9.30 -9.19 -17.42
C VAL A 511 -8.81 -10.64 -17.51
N ALA A 512 -7.90 -10.93 -18.43
CA ALA A 512 -7.32 -12.27 -18.54
C ALA A 512 -6.50 -12.50 -17.27
N SER A 513 -7.06 -13.28 -16.33
CA SER A 513 -6.46 -13.54 -15.03
C SER A 513 -5.09 -14.21 -15.20
N SER A 514 -4.03 -13.51 -14.80
CA SER A 514 -2.67 -14.05 -14.65
C SER A 514 -2.54 -14.95 -13.40
N MET A 515 -3.66 -15.29 -12.74
CA MET A 515 -3.69 -16.17 -11.57
C MET A 515 -3.28 -17.60 -11.94
N PRO A 516 -2.35 -18.22 -11.18
CA PRO A 516 -2.10 -19.66 -11.25
C PRO A 516 -3.40 -20.45 -11.13
N MET A 517 -3.55 -21.53 -11.92
CA MET A 517 -4.76 -22.36 -12.02
C MET A 517 -5.31 -22.88 -10.67
N MET A 518 -4.47 -22.97 -9.64
CA MET A 518 -4.89 -23.31 -8.27
C MET A 518 -5.65 -22.18 -7.55
N LEU A 519 -5.37 -20.92 -7.87
CA LEU A 519 -6.04 -19.76 -7.24
C LEU A 519 -7.37 -19.43 -7.94
N GLN A 520 -7.64 -20.01 -9.11
CA GLN A 520 -8.93 -19.90 -9.79
C GLN A 520 -10.06 -20.46 -8.91
N GLY A 521 -11.12 -19.67 -8.72
CA GLY A 521 -12.27 -20.02 -7.89
C GLY A 521 -12.14 -19.65 -6.42
N MET A 522 -11.01 -19.11 -5.97
CA MET A 522 -11.00 -18.29 -4.76
C MET A 522 -11.61 -16.93 -5.14
N THR A 523 -12.67 -16.52 -4.45
CA THR A 523 -13.23 -15.16 -4.59
C THR A 523 -12.19 -14.16 -4.10
N VAL A 524 -11.33 -13.71 -5.01
CA VAL A 524 -10.61 -12.46 -4.85
C VAL A 524 -11.67 -11.37 -4.83
N ARG A 525 -11.54 -10.42 -3.89
CA ARG A 525 -12.51 -9.34 -3.78
C ARG A 525 -12.43 -8.56 -5.09
N HIS A 526 -13.55 -8.48 -5.79
CA HIS A 526 -13.74 -7.43 -6.78
C HIS A 526 -14.58 -6.37 -6.10
N ASP A 527 -14.26 -5.09 -6.26
CA ASP A 527 -15.19 -4.04 -5.85
C ASP A 527 -16.35 -3.99 -6.86
N GLU A 528 -17.21 -5.01 -6.80
CA GLU A 528 -18.43 -5.14 -7.58
C GLU A 528 -19.33 -3.92 -7.38
N ALA A 529 -19.28 -3.29 -6.20
CA ALA A 529 -20.06 -2.10 -5.90
C ALA A 529 -19.56 -0.88 -6.69
N ILE A 530 -18.24 -0.65 -6.76
CA ILE A 530 -17.65 0.40 -7.60
C ILE A 530 -17.91 0.09 -9.08
N THR A 531 -17.65 -1.15 -9.52
CA THR A 531 -17.86 -1.57 -10.91
C THR A 531 -19.30 -1.36 -11.36
N THR A 532 -20.27 -1.87 -10.58
CA THR A 532 -21.70 -1.73 -10.87
C THR A 532 -22.12 -0.25 -10.90
N ARG A 533 -21.59 0.56 -9.97
CA ARG A 533 -21.84 2.01 -9.94
C ARG A 533 -21.29 2.70 -11.19
N ASN A 534 -20.10 2.33 -11.64
CA ASN A 534 -19.48 2.88 -12.84
C ASN A 534 -20.27 2.52 -14.09
N HIS A 535 -20.65 1.26 -14.28
CA HIS A 535 -21.52 0.83 -15.39
C HIS A 535 -22.78 1.68 -15.47
N PHE A 536 -23.43 1.89 -14.34
CA PHE A 536 -24.64 2.69 -14.26
C PHE A 536 -24.39 4.16 -14.64
N ARG A 537 -23.35 4.80 -14.07
CA ARG A 537 -22.99 6.19 -14.37
C ARG A 537 -22.62 6.37 -15.84
N LEU A 538 -21.84 5.46 -16.41
CA LEU A 538 -21.42 5.52 -17.80
C LEU A 538 -22.61 5.39 -18.75
N ALA A 539 -23.54 4.48 -18.47
CA ALA A 539 -24.73 4.33 -19.31
C ALA A 539 -25.62 5.59 -19.28
N LEU A 540 -25.78 6.23 -18.10
CA LEU A 540 -26.48 7.51 -17.98
C LEU A 540 -25.78 8.62 -18.76
N LEU A 541 -24.45 8.76 -18.62
CA LEU A 541 -23.69 9.85 -19.23
C LEU A 541 -23.51 9.67 -20.76
N ALA A 542 -23.39 8.43 -21.23
CA ALA A 542 -23.20 8.09 -22.65
C ALA A 542 -24.52 7.86 -23.41
N GLY A 543 -25.67 8.00 -22.74
CA GLY A 543 -26.99 7.74 -23.32
C GLY A 543 -27.18 6.31 -23.84
N GLN A 544 -26.43 5.34 -23.29
CA GLN A 544 -26.49 3.94 -23.70
C GLN A 544 -27.60 3.21 -22.95
N PRO A 545 -28.33 2.29 -23.61
CA PRO A 545 -29.24 1.40 -22.90
C PRO A 545 -28.45 0.51 -21.95
N VAL A 546 -28.79 0.52 -20.66
CA VAL A 546 -28.30 -0.48 -19.69
C VAL A 546 -29.05 -1.78 -20.01
N ASP A 547 -28.36 -2.80 -20.52
CA ASP A 547 -28.92 -4.12 -20.75
C ASP A 547 -29.31 -4.77 -19.40
N GLY A 548 -30.50 -4.43 -18.90
CA GLY A 548 -31.08 -4.97 -17.68
C GLY A 548 -31.92 -3.99 -16.86
N LYS A 549 -33.25 -4.01 -17.07
CA LYS A 549 -34.35 -3.62 -16.14
C LYS A 549 -34.05 -2.45 -15.16
N ILE A 550 -34.07 -1.23 -15.68
CA ILE A 550 -34.23 0.01 -14.90
C ILE A 550 -35.72 0.16 -14.52
N VAL A 551 -36.02 0.54 -13.26
CA VAL A 551 -37.37 0.98 -12.88
C VAL A 551 -37.32 2.48 -12.62
N ALA A 552 -37.96 3.28 -13.46
CA ALA A 552 -38.08 4.72 -13.22
C ALA A 552 -39.32 5.02 -12.37
N VAL A 553 -39.15 5.74 -11.26
CA VAL A 553 -40.27 6.29 -10.48
C VAL A 553 -40.20 7.80 -10.57
N THR A 554 -41.07 8.39 -11.39
CA THR A 554 -41.17 9.84 -11.54
C THR A 554 -42.28 10.38 -10.63
N GLY A 555 -41.97 11.28 -9.71
CA GLY A 555 -42.93 11.85 -8.78
C GLY A 555 -42.32 12.95 -7.91
N ASN A 556 -43.08 13.60 -7.03
CA ASN A 556 -42.50 14.49 -6.02
C ASN A 556 -42.09 13.63 -4.80
N ALA A 557 -40.81 13.65 -4.42
CA ALA A 557 -40.26 12.85 -3.31
C ALA A 557 -40.85 13.21 -1.95
N LEU A 558 -41.47 14.39 -1.83
CA LEU A 558 -42.16 14.84 -0.61
C LEU A 558 -43.61 14.33 -0.51
N ARG A 559 -44.13 13.64 -1.53
CA ARG A 559 -45.45 13.01 -1.44
C ARG A 559 -45.34 11.65 -0.77
N GLN A 560 -46.21 11.41 0.21
CA GLN A 560 -46.27 10.16 0.98
C GLN A 560 -46.36 8.94 0.06
N SER A 561 -47.15 9.00 -1.02
CA SER A 561 -47.25 7.92 -2.00
C SER A 561 -45.93 7.56 -2.70
N THR A 562 -45.06 8.54 -2.93
CA THR A 562 -43.72 8.31 -3.49
C THR A 562 -42.81 7.71 -2.43
N PHE A 563 -42.91 8.19 -1.18
CA PHE A 563 -42.15 7.67 -0.04
C PHE A 563 -42.49 6.21 0.26
N ASP A 564 -43.78 5.85 0.28
CA ASP A 564 -44.26 4.49 0.55
C ASP A 564 -43.82 3.52 -0.56
N ALA A 565 -43.85 3.96 -1.83
CA ALA A 565 -43.33 3.19 -2.95
C ALA A 565 -41.81 2.94 -2.83
N LEU A 566 -41.03 3.96 -2.42
CA LEU A 566 -39.60 3.81 -2.16
C LEU A 566 -39.32 2.87 -0.98
N HIS A 567 -40.16 2.91 0.06
CA HIS A 567 -40.03 2.07 1.26
C HIS A 567 -40.38 0.60 0.99
N ALA A 568 -41.40 0.35 0.16
CA ALA A 568 -41.78 -0.99 -0.28
C ALA A 568 -40.71 -1.62 -1.18
N ILE A 569 -40.06 -0.80 -2.02
CA ILE A 569 -38.91 -1.22 -2.79
C ILE A 569 -37.78 -1.57 -1.80
N HIS A 570 -37.46 -0.70 -0.79
CA HIS A 570 -36.43 -0.85 0.27
C HIS A 570 -36.36 -2.19 1.01
N ALA A 571 -37.49 -2.87 1.19
CA ALA A 571 -37.59 -4.02 2.08
C ALA A 571 -37.28 -5.40 1.45
N TYR A 572 -36.89 -5.46 0.18
CA TYR A 572 -36.74 -6.73 -0.55
C TYR A 572 -35.27 -7.32 -0.37
N PRO A 573 -34.87 -8.54 -0.83
CA PRO A 573 -33.50 -9.10 -0.63
C PRO A 573 -32.37 -9.14 -1.73
N ASP A 574 -32.52 -8.74 -3.02
CA ASP A 574 -31.49 -8.93 -4.12
C ASP A 574 -31.06 -7.68 -5.00
N PRO A 575 -29.85 -7.09 -4.90
CA PRO A 575 -29.55 -5.68 -5.21
C PRO A 575 -29.49 -5.17 -6.65
N LYS A 576 -30.03 -5.87 -7.64
CA LYS A 576 -29.71 -5.62 -9.07
C LYS A 576 -30.56 -4.58 -9.81
N ARG A 577 -31.32 -3.69 -9.16
CA ARG A 577 -32.30 -2.80 -9.85
C ARG A 577 -32.29 -1.39 -9.27
N PHE A 578 -32.09 -0.36 -10.09
CA PHE A 578 -32.03 1.06 -9.65
C PHE A 578 -33.36 1.80 -9.88
N VAL A 579 -33.62 2.83 -9.06
CA VAL A 579 -34.74 3.78 -9.22
C VAL A 579 -34.25 5.16 -9.65
N VAL A 580 -34.75 5.66 -10.78
CA VAL A 580 -34.45 7.01 -11.30
C VAL A 580 -35.57 7.97 -10.91
N PHE A 581 -35.21 9.07 -10.22
CA PHE A 581 -36.11 10.15 -9.84
C PHE A 581 -36.02 11.32 -10.83
N VAL A 582 -37.14 11.68 -11.45
CA VAL A 582 -37.26 12.88 -12.31
C VAL A 582 -38.30 13.82 -11.70
N PRO A 583 -37.92 15.04 -11.26
CA PRO A 583 -38.91 16.01 -10.77
C PRO A 583 -39.79 16.51 -11.92
N SER A 584 -41.11 16.54 -11.72
CA SER A 584 -42.04 17.09 -12.72
C SER A 584 -42.11 18.62 -12.67
N LYS A 585 -41.85 19.25 -13.82
CA LYS A 585 -42.11 20.64 -14.25
C LYS A 585 -42.04 21.75 -13.17
N GLY A 586 -40.93 22.48 -13.18
CA GLY A 586 -40.71 23.79 -12.55
C GLY A 586 -39.39 24.40 -13.02
N ILE A 587 -39.21 25.72 -12.87
CA ILE A 587 -38.19 26.57 -13.55
C ILE A 587 -36.71 26.24 -13.23
N ASN A 588 -36.43 25.29 -12.33
CA ASN A 588 -35.07 24.81 -12.07
C ASN A 588 -34.83 23.45 -12.76
N ARG A 589 -34.54 23.48 -14.06
CA ARG A 589 -34.05 22.33 -14.82
C ARG A 589 -32.54 22.16 -14.58
N ASP A 590 -32.08 20.90 -14.60
CA ASP A 590 -30.68 20.44 -14.61
C ASP A 590 -30.05 19.96 -13.28
N ARG A 591 -30.79 19.20 -12.46
CA ARG A 591 -30.16 18.34 -11.44
C ARG A 591 -30.79 16.95 -11.36
N ILE A 592 -30.04 15.93 -11.77
CA ILE A 592 -30.22 14.56 -11.27
C ILE A 592 -29.78 14.60 -9.80
N LEU A 593 -30.71 14.57 -8.86
CA LEU A 593 -30.40 14.86 -7.46
C LEU A 593 -29.89 13.66 -6.65
N ARG A 594 -30.00 12.41 -7.14
CA ARG A 594 -29.32 11.22 -6.59
C ARG A 594 -29.73 9.96 -7.32
N ALA A 595 -28.78 9.08 -7.60
CA ALA A 595 -29.03 7.66 -7.78
C ALA A 595 -28.75 6.96 -6.43
N LEU A 596 -29.72 6.20 -5.92
CA LEU A 596 -29.54 5.44 -4.68
C LEU A 596 -29.33 3.95 -5.04
N PRO A 597 -28.31 3.28 -4.47
CA PRO A 597 -28.18 1.84 -4.58
C PRO A 597 -29.38 1.20 -3.88
N PHE A 598 -30.05 0.33 -4.60
CA PHE A 598 -31.28 -0.27 -4.12
C PHE A 598 -31.06 -1.78 -3.96
N THR A 599 -30.98 -2.23 -2.72
CA THR A 599 -30.93 -3.64 -2.40
C THR A 599 -32.36 -4.18 -2.46
N ALA A 600 -32.87 -4.59 -3.66
CA ALA A 600 -33.62 -5.84 -3.89
C ALA A 600 -34.75 -6.08 -4.96
N ASN A 601 -34.93 -7.36 -5.37
CA ASN A 601 -35.85 -7.95 -6.37
C ASN A 601 -37.31 -7.41 -6.43
N LEU A 602 -37.87 -7.23 -7.64
CA LEU A 602 -39.32 -7.02 -7.81
C LEU A 602 -39.99 -8.30 -8.29
N THR A 603 -41.19 -8.57 -7.76
CA THR A 603 -42.08 -9.68 -8.14
C THR A 603 -42.54 -9.54 -9.59
N VAL A 604 -42.56 -10.68 -10.26
CA VAL A 604 -43.05 -10.88 -11.63
C VAL A 604 -44.25 -11.82 -11.58
N ASP A 605 -45.13 -11.76 -12.57
CA ASP A 605 -46.22 -12.72 -12.69
C ASP A 605 -45.69 -14.14 -13.05
N PRO A 606 -46.52 -15.19 -13.04
CA PRO A 606 -46.10 -16.54 -13.42
C PRO A 606 -45.56 -16.66 -14.86
N GLN A 607 -45.76 -15.65 -15.71
CA GLN A 607 -45.20 -15.54 -17.06
C GLN A 607 -43.94 -14.65 -17.12
N ASN A 608 -43.41 -14.24 -15.97
CA ASN A 608 -42.19 -13.44 -15.81
C ASN A 608 -42.33 -11.96 -16.27
N ASN A 609 -43.56 -11.45 -16.42
CA ASN A 609 -43.81 -10.04 -16.71
C ASN A 609 -43.75 -9.18 -15.43
N PRO A 610 -43.28 -7.92 -15.50
CA PRO A 610 -43.35 -6.99 -14.38
C PRO A 610 -44.81 -6.76 -13.96
N ILE A 611 -45.12 -6.93 -12.68
CA ILE A 611 -46.46 -6.63 -12.14
C ILE A 611 -46.52 -5.14 -11.81
N THR A 612 -47.51 -4.44 -12.38
CA THR A 612 -47.82 -3.05 -12.07
C THR A 612 -48.83 -2.95 -10.93
N TYR A 613 -48.72 -1.91 -10.10
CA TYR A 613 -49.70 -1.60 -9.07
C TYR A 613 -50.26 -0.21 -9.31
N GLU A 614 -51.57 -0.08 -9.23
CA GLU A 614 -52.28 1.19 -9.29
C GLU A 614 -52.80 1.50 -7.89
N CYS A 615 -52.31 2.59 -7.29
CA CYS A 615 -52.66 2.98 -5.93
C CYS A 615 -53.52 4.24 -5.95
N VAL A 616 -54.69 4.17 -5.30
CA VAL A 616 -55.61 5.30 -5.15
C VAL A 616 -56.05 5.36 -3.69
N GLY A 617 -55.82 6.51 -3.04
CA GLY A 617 -56.32 6.74 -1.68
C GLY A 617 -55.63 5.93 -0.57
N GLY A 618 -54.44 5.37 -0.82
CA GLY A 618 -53.71 4.56 0.17
C GLY A 618 -53.90 3.05 -0.02
N ASP A 619 -54.85 2.63 -0.86
CA ASP A 619 -55.02 1.24 -1.26
C ASP A 619 -54.39 0.99 -2.63
N CYS A 620 -53.53 -0.03 -2.70
CA CYS A 620 -52.82 -0.43 -3.90
C CYS A 620 -53.40 -1.72 -4.47
N HIS A 621 -53.87 -1.67 -5.72
CA HIS A 621 -54.40 -2.82 -6.43
C HIS A 621 -53.48 -3.26 -7.55
N ARG A 622 -53.33 -4.58 -7.70
CA ARG A 622 -52.55 -5.19 -8.79
C ARG A 622 -53.21 -4.92 -10.13
N ARG A 623 -52.44 -4.47 -11.11
CA ARG A 623 -52.87 -4.26 -12.49
C ARG A 623 -52.13 -5.19 -13.44
#